data_AF-A0A2U2J4T7-F1
#
_entry.id   AF-A0A2U2J4T7-F1
#
_cell.length_a   1.000
_cell.length_b   1.000
_cell.length_c   1.000
_cell.angle_alpha   90.00
_cell.angle_beta   90.00
_cell.angle_gamma   90.00
#
_symmetry.space_group_name_H-M   'P 1'
#
loop_
_entity.id
_entity.type
_entity.pdbx_description
1 polymer ?
#
loop_
_entity_poly.entity_id
_entity_poly.type
_entity_poly.pdbx_seq_one_letter_code
_entity_poly.pdbx_strand_id
1 'polypeptide(L)'
;MKAIFIIGCLGALAACANNDGPTEDELLSQIARLENENAELARQLEDAQTTIEDAQASLSEVEAAVASVQNAHSELDHIAARFDYDDWRYVVPDLDEAVSELESAESQVSQSLSETASVLEN
;
A
#
# COMPACT_ATOMS: atom_id res chain seq x y z
N MET A 1 15.66 66.29 -40.39
CA MET A 1 15.09 65.31 -39.44
C MET A 1 14.92 63.92 -40.07
N LYS A 2 15.99 63.27 -40.55
CA LYS A 2 15.93 61.87 -41.04
C LYS A 2 17.10 60.98 -40.57
N ALA A 3 18.10 61.55 -39.89
CA ALA A 3 19.29 60.81 -39.44
C ALA A 3 19.17 60.22 -38.00
N ILE A 4 18.13 60.59 -37.24
CA ILE A 4 17.98 60.15 -35.83
C ILE A 4 17.21 58.81 -35.72
N PHE A 5 16.45 58.42 -36.75
CA PHE A 5 15.62 57.21 -36.69
C PHE A 5 16.36 55.91 -37.03
N ILE A 6 17.53 55.98 -37.70
CA ILE A 6 18.27 54.77 -38.14
C ILE A 6 19.18 54.24 -37.02
N ILE A 7 19.72 55.10 -36.16
CA ILE A 7 20.57 54.69 -35.04
C ILE A 7 19.72 54.05 -33.91
N GLY A 8 18.47 54.49 -33.74
CA GLY A 8 17.53 53.90 -32.78
C GLY A 8 17.09 52.47 -33.13
N CYS A 9 17.13 52.08 -34.42
CA CYS A 9 16.77 50.72 -34.84
C CYS A 9 17.97 49.74 -34.83
N LEU A 10 19.20 50.23 -35.00
CA LEU A 10 20.41 49.40 -34.86
C LEU A 10 20.77 49.10 -33.41
N GLY A 11 20.40 49.96 -32.45
CA GLY A 11 20.55 49.70 -31.01
C GLY A 11 19.55 48.70 -30.44
N ALA A 12 18.35 48.59 -31.04
CA ALA A 12 17.32 47.66 -30.58
C ALA A 12 17.50 46.23 -31.14
N LEU A 13 18.16 46.07 -32.29
CA LEU A 13 18.41 44.76 -32.90
C LEU A 13 19.62 44.01 -32.27
N ALA A 14 20.53 44.72 -31.59
CA ALA A 14 21.66 44.12 -30.88
C ALA A 14 21.30 43.65 -29.45
N ALA A 15 20.17 44.09 -28.90
CA ALA A 15 19.72 43.73 -27.56
C ALA A 15 18.83 42.47 -27.51
N CYS A 16 18.49 41.89 -28.68
CA CYS A 16 17.70 40.66 -28.78
C CYS A 16 18.55 39.45 -29.25
N ALA A 17 19.87 39.58 -29.30
CA ALA A 17 20.78 38.51 -29.69
C ALA A 17 21.32 37.67 -28.50
N ASN A 18 20.82 37.88 -27.28
CA ASN A 18 21.01 36.93 -26.19
C ASN A 18 20.00 35.79 -26.35
N ASN A 19 20.16 35.03 -27.42
CA ASN A 19 19.59 33.70 -27.54
C ASN A 19 20.51 32.74 -26.76
N ASP A 20 20.64 32.96 -25.45
CA ASP A 20 21.29 32.02 -24.55
C ASP A 20 20.28 30.91 -24.28
N GLY A 21 20.03 30.09 -25.31
CA GLY A 21 19.46 28.78 -25.11
C GLY A 21 20.38 27.97 -24.20
N PRO A 22 19.84 27.00 -23.43
CA PRO A 22 20.65 26.17 -22.56
C PRO A 22 21.81 25.57 -23.37
N THR A 23 23.01 25.68 -22.82
CA THR A 23 24.20 25.12 -23.46
C THR A 23 24.06 23.60 -23.60
N GLU A 24 24.77 22.99 -24.55
CA GLU A 24 24.75 21.55 -24.76
C GLU A 24 25.08 20.78 -23.47
N ASP A 25 26.07 21.24 -22.72
CA ASP A 25 26.45 20.67 -21.42
C ASP A 25 25.31 20.76 -20.37
N GLU A 26 24.52 21.82 -20.41
CA GLU A 26 23.40 22.04 -19.50
C GLU A 26 22.19 21.16 -19.86
N LEU A 27 21.98 20.89 -21.15
CA LEU A 27 21.01 19.91 -21.62
C LEU A 27 21.44 18.48 -21.27
N LEU A 28 22.71 18.12 -21.49
CA LEU A 28 23.24 16.81 -21.11
C LEU A 28 23.15 16.58 -19.59
N SER A 29 23.45 17.60 -18.79
CA SER A 29 23.31 17.53 -17.34
C SER A 29 21.85 17.36 -16.91
N GLN A 30 20.90 18.04 -17.57
CA GLN A 30 19.48 17.87 -17.32
C GLN A 30 18.99 16.48 -17.70
N ILE A 31 19.43 15.94 -18.83
CA ILE A 31 19.12 14.57 -19.27
C ILE A 31 19.61 13.57 -18.21
N ALA A 32 20.87 13.66 -17.80
CA ALA A 32 21.44 12.75 -16.79
C ALA A 32 20.68 12.83 -15.45
N ARG A 33 20.27 14.03 -15.03
CA ARG A 33 19.45 14.20 -13.83
C ARG A 33 18.08 13.54 -13.98
N LEU A 34 17.38 13.79 -15.09
CA LEU A 34 16.07 13.21 -15.37
C LEU A 34 16.12 11.69 -15.51
N GLU A 35 17.18 11.15 -16.11
CA GLU A 35 17.41 9.70 -16.18
C GLU A 35 17.58 9.09 -14.79
N ASN A 36 18.33 9.76 -13.90
CA ASN A 36 18.49 9.33 -12.52
C ASN A 36 17.18 9.42 -11.72
N GLU A 37 16.43 10.51 -11.88
CA GLU A 37 15.10 10.67 -11.26
C GLU A 37 14.12 9.61 -11.76
N ASN A 38 14.11 9.30 -13.06
CA ASN A 38 13.29 8.23 -13.62
C ASN A 38 13.68 6.85 -13.07
N ALA A 39 14.99 6.57 -12.97
CA ALA A 39 15.46 5.30 -12.41
C ALA A 39 15.06 5.15 -10.94
N GLU A 40 15.09 6.24 -10.18
CA GLU A 40 14.67 6.26 -8.78
C GLU A 40 13.15 6.08 -8.64
N LEU A 41 12.35 6.79 -9.43
CA LEU A 41 10.90 6.60 -9.46
C LEU A 41 10.50 5.19 -9.89
N ALA A 42 11.24 4.57 -10.82
CA ALA A 42 11.00 3.20 -11.24
C ALA A 42 11.22 2.21 -10.09
N ARG A 43 12.28 2.39 -9.28
CA ARG A 43 12.52 1.57 -8.08
C ARG A 43 11.42 1.76 -7.05
N GLN A 44 11.05 3.01 -6.75
CA GLN A 44 9.98 3.30 -5.80
C GLN A 44 8.64 2.69 -6.23
N LEU A 45 8.38 2.63 -7.54
CA LEU A 45 7.19 1.98 -8.09
C LEU A 45 7.24 0.45 -7.88
N GLU A 46 8.39 -0.17 -8.15
CA GLU A 46 8.60 -1.61 -7.96
C GLU A 46 8.48 -2.01 -6.47
N ASP A 47 9.07 -1.20 -5.58
CA ASP A 47 8.96 -1.39 -4.13
C ASP A 47 7.48 -1.28 -3.69
N ALA A 48 6.78 -0.23 -4.13
CA ALA A 48 5.36 -0.05 -3.81
C ALA A 48 4.47 -1.17 -4.36
N GLN A 49 4.78 -1.71 -5.54
CA GLN A 49 4.07 -2.87 -6.10
C GLN A 49 4.27 -4.11 -5.22
N THR A 50 5.49 -4.35 -4.77
CA THR A 50 5.81 -5.47 -3.87
C THR A 50 5.06 -5.35 -2.54
N THR A 51 5.08 -4.16 -1.90
CA THR A 51 4.33 -3.92 -0.66
C THR A 51 2.82 -4.14 -0.84
N ILE A 52 2.26 -3.77 -2.00
CA ILE A 52 0.84 -4.02 -2.30
C ILE A 52 0.55 -5.52 -2.42
N GLU A 53 1.40 -6.28 -3.11
CA GLU A 53 1.25 -7.72 -3.27
C GLU A 53 1.32 -8.44 -1.91
N ASP A 54 2.29 -8.07 -1.07
CA ASP A 54 2.43 -8.61 0.29
C ASP A 54 1.21 -8.26 1.15
N ALA A 55 0.73 -7.01 1.11
CA ALA A 55 -0.45 -6.60 1.84
C ALA A 55 -1.73 -7.34 1.40
N GLN A 56 -1.86 -7.67 0.11
CA GLN A 56 -2.98 -8.48 -0.40
C GLN A 56 -2.92 -9.92 0.09
N ALA A 57 -1.71 -10.50 0.15
CA ALA A 57 -1.52 -11.84 0.70
C ALA A 57 -1.90 -11.87 2.19
N SER A 58 -1.39 -10.94 2.99
CA SER A 58 -1.71 -10.86 4.42
C SER A 58 -3.20 -10.58 4.68
N LEU A 59 -3.85 -9.74 3.87
CA LEU A 59 -5.30 -9.53 3.95
C LEU A 59 -6.07 -10.83 3.73
N SER A 60 -5.66 -11.64 2.76
CA SER A 60 -6.30 -12.94 2.49
C SER A 60 -6.18 -13.91 3.67
N GLU A 61 -5.05 -13.86 4.39
CA GLU A 61 -4.85 -14.66 5.61
C GLU A 61 -5.76 -14.20 6.75
N VAL A 62 -5.89 -12.88 6.95
CA VAL A 62 -6.83 -12.31 7.93
C VAL A 62 -8.27 -12.70 7.61
N GLU A 63 -8.68 -12.63 6.34
CA GLU A 63 -10.03 -13.05 5.92
C GLU A 63 -10.29 -14.53 6.23
N ALA A 64 -9.29 -15.40 6.00
CA ALA A 64 -9.39 -16.82 6.33
C ALA A 64 -9.50 -17.05 7.85
N ALA A 65 -8.71 -16.33 8.65
CA ALA A 65 -8.76 -16.42 10.11
C ALA A 65 -10.12 -15.94 10.66
N VAL A 66 -10.68 -14.85 10.12
CA VAL A 66 -12.01 -14.36 10.47
C VAL A 66 -13.10 -15.38 10.11
N ALA A 67 -13.00 -16.03 8.95
CA ALA A 67 -13.94 -17.10 8.58
C ALA A 67 -13.87 -18.30 9.56
N SER A 68 -12.68 -18.63 10.07
CA SER A 68 -12.50 -19.65 11.11
C SER A 68 -13.25 -19.28 12.40
N VAL A 69 -13.12 -18.03 12.86
CA VAL A 69 -13.86 -17.52 14.03
C VAL A 69 -15.37 -17.59 13.82
N GLN A 70 -15.86 -17.23 12.63
CA GLN A 70 -17.29 -17.31 12.32
C GLN A 70 -17.83 -18.74 12.37
N ASN A 71 -17.05 -19.71 11.88
CA ASN A 71 -17.41 -21.13 11.95
C ASN A 71 -17.44 -21.63 13.40
N ALA A 72 -16.39 -21.34 14.19
CA ALA A 72 -16.34 -21.70 15.60
C ALA A 72 -17.49 -21.08 16.41
N HIS A 73 -17.82 -19.82 16.14
CA HIS A 73 -18.98 -19.17 16.76
C HIS A 73 -20.30 -19.84 16.37
N SER A 74 -20.47 -20.22 15.09
CA SER A 74 -21.68 -20.91 14.64
C SER A 74 -21.84 -22.28 15.31
N GLU A 75 -20.73 -23.01 15.52
CA GLU A 75 -20.74 -24.27 16.26
C GLU A 75 -21.12 -24.06 17.73
N LEU A 76 -20.58 -23.02 18.37
CA LEU A 76 -20.98 -22.63 19.72
C LEU A 76 -22.47 -22.31 19.83
N ASP A 77 -23.04 -21.60 18.87
CA ASP A 77 -24.48 -21.30 18.84
C ASP A 77 -25.30 -22.59 18.70
N HIS A 78 -24.86 -23.54 17.86
CA HIS A 78 -25.50 -24.84 17.72
C HIS A 78 -25.46 -25.67 19.00
N ILE A 79 -24.33 -25.70 19.69
CA ILE A 79 -24.17 -26.42 20.96
C ILE A 79 -24.97 -25.73 22.07
N ALA A 80 -24.95 -24.39 22.12
CA ALA A 80 -25.73 -23.61 23.07
C ALA A 80 -27.23 -23.91 22.94
N ALA A 81 -27.75 -24.03 21.72
CA ALA A 81 -29.15 -24.39 21.48
C ALA A 81 -29.53 -25.80 21.99
N ARG A 82 -28.57 -26.72 22.12
CA ARG A 82 -28.80 -28.07 22.64
C ARG A 82 -29.04 -28.09 24.15
N PHE A 83 -28.61 -27.07 24.90
CA PHE A 83 -28.84 -26.98 26.35
C PHE A 83 -30.32 -27.01 26.74
N ASP A 84 -31.20 -26.57 25.85
CA ASP A 84 -32.66 -26.55 26.10
C ASP A 84 -33.30 -27.94 26.00
N TYR A 85 -32.63 -28.91 25.36
CA TYR A 85 -33.23 -30.20 24.98
C TYR A 85 -32.43 -31.44 25.43
N ASP A 86 -31.10 -31.34 25.52
CA ASP A 86 -30.21 -32.45 25.86
C ASP A 86 -29.82 -32.47 27.35
N ASP A 87 -29.35 -33.63 27.85
CA ASP A 87 -28.74 -33.69 29.20
C ASP A 87 -27.43 -32.90 29.18
N TRP A 88 -27.36 -31.87 30.03
CA TRP A 88 -26.23 -30.97 30.18
C TRP A 88 -24.88 -31.70 30.34
N ARG A 89 -24.86 -32.92 30.88
CA ARG A 89 -23.62 -33.72 31.02
C ARG A 89 -22.99 -34.09 29.69
N TYR A 90 -23.76 -34.13 28.60
CA TYR A 90 -23.26 -34.34 27.25
C TYR A 90 -22.98 -33.03 26.52
N VAL A 91 -23.71 -31.96 26.84
CA VAL A 91 -23.54 -30.66 26.15
C VAL A 91 -22.35 -29.86 26.70
N VAL A 92 -22.06 -29.95 28.00
CA VAL A 92 -20.95 -29.19 28.62
C VAL A 92 -19.57 -29.55 28.06
N PRO A 93 -19.21 -30.85 27.86
CA PRO A 93 -17.95 -31.20 27.21
C PRO A 93 -17.85 -30.67 25.77
N ASP A 94 -18.92 -30.80 24.99
CA ASP A 94 -18.97 -30.28 23.61
C ASP A 94 -18.79 -28.75 23.59
N LEU A 95 -19.41 -28.04 24.55
CA LEU A 95 -19.26 -26.59 24.70
C LEU A 95 -17.82 -26.19 25.04
N ASP A 96 -17.15 -26.94 25.93
CA ASP A 96 -15.76 -26.69 26.32
C ASP A 96 -14.79 -26.85 25.13
N GLU A 97 -15.02 -27.87 24.30
CA GLU A 97 -14.29 -28.08 23.05
C GLU A 97 -14.50 -26.93 22.07
N ALA A 98 -15.76 -26.55 21.81
CA ALA A 98 -16.07 -25.46 20.90
C ALA A 98 -15.56 -24.08 21.38
N VAL A 99 -15.53 -23.82 22.69
CA VAL A 99 -14.89 -22.62 23.25
C VAL A 99 -13.38 -22.65 22.99
N SER A 100 -12.73 -23.80 23.19
CA SER A 100 -11.30 -23.96 22.93
C SER A 100 -10.97 -23.75 21.43
N GLU A 101 -11.83 -24.21 20.53
CA GLU A 101 -11.70 -23.96 19.10
C GLU A 101 -11.85 -22.47 18.76
N LEU A 102 -12.80 -21.78 19.39
CA LEU A 102 -12.97 -20.33 19.23
C LEU A 102 -11.73 -19.56 19.70
N GLU A 103 -11.19 -19.89 20.87
CA GLU A 103 -9.96 -19.26 21.39
C GLU A 103 -8.77 -19.47 20.45
N SER A 104 -8.64 -20.66 19.87
CA SER A 104 -7.61 -20.96 18.86
C SER A 104 -7.80 -20.12 17.60
N ALA A 105 -9.03 -19.97 17.13
CA ALA A 105 -9.36 -19.15 15.97
C ALA A 105 -9.10 -17.65 16.22
N GLU A 106 -9.42 -17.14 17.41
CA GLU A 106 -9.11 -15.77 17.83
C GLU A 106 -7.60 -15.51 17.87
N SER A 107 -6.83 -16.48 18.39
CA SER A 107 -5.36 -16.40 18.40
C SER A 107 -4.79 -16.31 16.98
N GLN A 108 -5.33 -17.09 16.04
CA GLN A 108 -4.94 -17.03 14.63
C GLN A 108 -5.23 -15.66 14.02
N VAL A 109 -6.41 -15.08 14.28
CA VAL A 109 -6.74 -13.71 13.82
C VAL A 109 -5.74 -12.69 14.38
N SER A 110 -5.41 -12.79 15.66
CA SER A 110 -4.45 -11.88 16.31
C SER A 110 -3.07 -11.98 15.69
N GLN A 111 -2.61 -13.20 15.38
CA GLN A 111 -1.35 -13.43 14.72
C GLN A 111 -1.35 -12.86 13.29
N SER A 112 -2.35 -13.20 12.47
CA SER A 112 -2.44 -12.71 11.08
C SER A 112 -2.56 -11.18 11.02
N LEU A 113 -3.26 -10.57 11.97
CA LEU A 113 -3.34 -9.11 12.06
C LEU A 113 -1.97 -8.50 12.42
N SER A 114 -1.23 -9.11 13.34
CA SER A 114 0.13 -8.65 13.70
C SER A 114 1.09 -8.78 12.52
N GLU A 115 1.00 -9.86 11.75
CA GLU A 115 1.80 -10.08 10.55
C GLU A 115 1.45 -9.04 9.47
N THR A 116 0.14 -8.80 9.23
CA THR A 116 -0.34 -7.76 8.31
C THR A 116 0.16 -6.37 8.70
N ALA A 117 0.10 -6.02 10.00
CA ALA A 117 0.58 -4.74 10.49
C ALA A 117 2.08 -4.56 10.22
N SER A 118 2.88 -5.63 10.36
CA SER A 118 4.31 -5.60 10.08
C SER A 118 4.64 -5.38 8.60
N VAL A 119 3.80 -5.88 7.69
CA VAL A 119 3.95 -5.68 6.24
C VAL A 119 3.67 -4.22 5.86
N LEU A 120 2.69 -3.57 6.51
CA LEU A 120 2.32 -2.19 6.22
C LEU A 120 3.27 -1.15 6.85
N GLU A 121 4.02 -1.53 7.89
CA GLU A 121 5.01 -0.67 8.55
C GLU A 121 6.39 -0.67 7.87
N ASN A 122 6.67 -1.64 6.99
CA ASN A 122 7.89 -1.69 6.18
C ASN A 122 7.69 -1.04 4.80
#